data_AF-A0A5S3UCF2-F1
#
_entry.id   AF-A0A5S3UCF2-F1
#
_cell.length_a   1.000
_cell.length_b   1.000
_cell.length_c   1.000
_cell.angle_alpha   90.00
_cell.angle_beta   90.00
_cell.angle_gamma   90.00
#
_symmetry.space_group_name_H-M   'P 1'
#
loop_
_entity.id
_entity.type
_entity.pdbx_description
1 polymer ?
#
loop_
_entity_poly.entity_id
_entity_poly.type
_entity_poly.pdbx_seq_one_letter_code
_entity_poly.pdbx_strand_id
1 'polypeptide(L)'
;MKAPSKTTELRELIKDARWGIWLFVGLNLLVLIFFLLDGIYNEIVFVLLFIQILLFVVWFLPVFCYQVFYKKLRVKLAIYKALASYKEAVSHFSW
;
A
#
# COMPACT_ATOMS: atom_id res chain seq x y z
N MET A 1 -15.42 -28.64 -8.42
CA MET A 1 -15.05 -27.38 -7.74
C MET A 1 -15.57 -26.22 -8.59
N LYS A 2 -16.46 -25.38 -8.06
CA LYS A 2 -17.09 -24.30 -8.82
C LYS A 2 -16.09 -23.14 -8.94
N ALA A 3 -15.66 -22.79 -10.15
CA ALA A 3 -14.72 -21.71 -10.38
C ALA A 3 -15.25 -20.42 -9.70
N PRO A 4 -14.43 -19.69 -8.93
CA PRO A 4 -14.86 -18.45 -8.31
C PRO A 4 -15.32 -17.50 -9.43
N SER A 5 -16.53 -16.95 -9.31
CA SER A 5 -17.01 -15.96 -10.26
C SER A 5 -16.11 -14.73 -10.18
N LYS A 6 -15.79 -14.09 -11.32
CA LYS A 6 -14.94 -12.88 -11.42
C LYS A 6 -15.29 -11.77 -10.41
N THR A 7 -16.53 -11.74 -9.94
CA THR A 7 -17.05 -10.82 -8.92
C THR A 7 -16.47 -11.07 -7.53
N THR A 8 -16.16 -12.32 -7.18
CA THR A 8 -15.60 -12.72 -5.88
C THR A 8 -14.14 -12.33 -5.80
N GLU A 9 -13.36 -12.61 -6.85
CA GLU A 9 -11.94 -12.20 -6.95
C GLU A 9 -11.78 -10.67 -6.84
N LEU A 10 -12.69 -9.91 -7.47
CA LEU A 10 -12.65 -8.44 -7.40
C LEU A 10 -12.96 -7.94 -5.98
N ARG A 11 -13.90 -8.58 -5.27
CA ARG A 11 -14.25 -8.21 -3.89
C ARG A 11 -13.11 -8.47 -2.92
N GLU A 12 -12.42 -9.60 -3.05
CA GLU A 12 -11.26 -9.93 -2.24
C GLU A 12 -10.12 -8.95 -2.48
N LEU A 13 -9.83 -8.63 -3.75
CA LEU A 13 -8.82 -7.63 -4.11
C LEU A 13 -9.10 -6.25 -3.50
N ILE A 14 -10.36 -5.80 -3.52
CA ILE A 14 -10.77 -4.53 -2.91
C ILE A 14 -10.60 -4.58 -1.38
N LYS A 15 -10.94 -5.70 -0.75
CA LYS A 15 -10.75 -5.89 0.70
C LYS A 15 -9.28 -5.81 1.09
N ASP A 16 -8.40 -6.43 0.32
CA ASP A 16 -6.96 -6.41 0.57
C ASP A 16 -6.35 -5.04 0.29
N ALA A 17 -6.77 -4.38 -0.80
CA ALA A 17 -6.35 -3.01 -1.09
C ALA A 17 -6.80 -2.04 0.02
N ARG A 18 -7.98 -2.25 0.61
CA ARG A 18 -8.47 -1.44 1.75
C ARG A 18 -7.59 -1.58 2.97
N TRP A 19 -7.01 -2.75 3.21
CA TRP A 19 -6.03 -2.95 4.28
C TRP A 19 -4.76 -2.12 4.02
N GLY A 20 -4.25 -2.15 2.78
CA GLY A 20 -3.13 -1.30 2.38
C GLY A 20 -3.40 0.19 2.60
N ILE A 21 -4.61 0.66 2.26
CA ILE A 21 -5.04 2.05 2.53
C ILE A 21 -5.01 2.34 4.03
N TRP A 22 -5.54 1.46 4.87
CA TRP A 22 -5.52 1.64 6.33
C TRP A 22 -4.12 1.69 6.91
N LEU A 23 -3.17 0.92 6.36
CA LEU A 23 -1.77 0.98 6.75
C LEU A 23 -1.16 2.36 6.47
N PHE A 24 -1.40 2.92 5.28
CA PHE A 24 -0.96 4.29 4.96
C PHE A 24 -1.66 5.34 5.81
N VAL A 25 -2.95 5.19 6.09
CA VAL A 25 -3.70 6.10 6.99
C VAL A 25 -3.09 6.07 8.39
N GLY A 26 -2.81 4.89 8.95
CA GLY A 26 -2.18 4.75 10.26
C GLY A 26 -0.78 5.38 10.30
N LEU A 27 0.05 5.13 9.29
CA LEU A 27 1.37 5.75 9.15
C LEU A 27 1.29 7.28 9.10
N ASN A 28 0.36 7.83 8.33
CA ASN A 28 0.18 9.29 8.22
C ASN A 28 -0.36 9.90 9.51
N LEU A 29 -1.26 9.21 10.22
CA LEU A 29 -1.76 9.67 11.51
C LEU A 29 -0.64 9.73 12.55
N LEU A 30 0.25 8.74 12.53
CA LEU A 30 1.41 8.67 13.41
C LEU A 30 2.38 9.82 13.12
N VAL A 31 2.70 10.06 11.83
CA VAL A 31 3.47 11.23 11.39
C VAL A 31 2.82 12.54 11.88
N LEU A 32 1.49 12.67 11.72
CA LEU A 32 0.76 13.87 12.13
C LEU A 32 0.86 14.11 13.64
N ILE A 33 0.74 13.07 14.46
CA ILE A 33 0.87 13.18 15.92
C ILE A 33 2.27 13.67 16.30
N PHE A 34 3.33 13.05 15.77
CA PHE A 34 4.70 13.48 16.06
C PHE A 34 5.00 14.89 15.54
N PHE A 35 4.46 15.24 14.37
CA PHE A 35 4.56 16.58 13.81
C PHE A 35 3.87 17.63 14.71
N LEU A 36 2.72 17.32 15.29
CA LEU A 36 2.02 18.24 16.19
C LEU A 36 2.72 18.39 17.55
N LEU A 37 3.40 17.34 18.02
CA LEU A 37 4.10 17.36 19.31
C LEU A 37 5.40 18.15 19.26
N ASP A 38 6.19 17.99 18.20
CA ASP A 38 7.59 18.44 18.19
C ASP A 38 8.01 19.07 16.84
N GLY A 39 7.05 19.30 15.95
CA GLY A 39 7.23 20.02 14.69
C GLY A 39 7.86 19.21 13.56
N ILE A 40 8.12 19.88 12.44
CA ILE A 40 8.66 19.27 11.21
C ILE A 40 10.12 18.82 11.33
N TYR A 41 10.86 19.38 12.29
CA TYR A 41 12.28 19.10 12.51
C TYR A 41 12.51 17.90 13.43
N ASN A 42 11.45 17.29 13.94
CA ASN A 42 11.56 16.07 14.71
C ASN A 42 12.10 14.93 13.83
N GLU A 43 13.18 14.29 14.30
CA GLU A 43 13.86 13.22 13.58
C GLU A 43 12.93 12.04 13.25
N ILE A 44 11.98 11.72 14.15
CA ILE A 44 10.99 10.65 13.94
C ILE A 44 10.06 11.00 12.77
N VAL A 45 9.60 12.24 12.69
CA VAL A 45 8.77 12.72 11.56
C VAL A 45 9.53 12.57 10.25
N PHE A 46 10.79 13.00 10.23
CA PHE A 46 11.65 12.87 9.04
C PHE A 46 11.87 11.41 8.65
N VAL A 47 12.22 10.54 9.61
CA VAL A 47 12.43 9.10 9.36
C VAL A 47 11.16 8.43 8.85
N LEU A 48 10.00 8.73 9.42
CA LEU A 48 8.73 8.17 8.96
C LEU A 48 8.36 8.63 7.55
N LEU A 49 8.56 9.90 7.22
CA LEU A 49 8.38 10.42 5.86
C LEU A 49 9.36 9.78 4.88
N PHE A 50 10.61 9.59 5.28
CA PHE A 50 11.62 8.91 4.47
C PHE A 50 11.21 7.46 4.18
N ILE A 51 10.74 6.72 5.19
CA ILE A 51 10.22 5.36 5.02
C ILE A 51 9.02 5.34 4.07
N GLN A 52 8.09 6.31 4.15
CA GLN A 52 6.96 6.41 3.23
C GLN A 52 7.40 6.60 1.78
N ILE A 53 8.36 7.50 1.53
CA ILE A 53 8.92 7.73 0.20
C ILE A 53 9.60 6.45 -0.30
N LEU A 54 10.37 5.78 0.55
CA LEU A 54 11.07 4.55 0.17
C LEU A 54 10.08 3.43 -0.16
N LEU A 55 9.05 3.22 0.65
CA LEU A 55 7.96 2.28 0.36
C LEU A 55 7.26 2.63 -0.96
N PHE A 56 7.07 3.91 -1.26
CA PHE A 56 6.44 4.33 -2.51
C PHE A 56 7.34 4.06 -3.71
N VAL A 57 8.60 4.51 -3.68
CA VAL A 57 9.52 4.44 -4.82
C VAL A 57 10.03 3.03 -5.07
N VAL A 58 10.34 2.28 -4.01
CA VAL A 58 10.93 0.94 -4.11
C VAL A 58 9.87 -0.15 -4.24
N TRP A 59 8.63 0.09 -3.77
CA TRP A 59 7.58 -0.92 -3.79
C TRP A 59 6.36 -0.51 -4.62
N PHE A 60 5.63 0.55 -4.21
CA PHE A 60 4.37 0.90 -4.88
C PHE A 60 4.57 1.18 -6.36
N LEU A 61 5.54 2.04 -6.68
CA LEU A 61 5.80 2.51 -8.03
C LEU A 61 6.20 1.37 -8.98
N PRO A 62 7.18 0.50 -8.68
CA PRO A 62 7.54 -0.60 -9.56
C PRO A 62 6.41 -1.62 -9.70
N VAL A 63 5.68 -1.95 -8.63
CA VAL A 63 4.54 -2.86 -8.70
C VAL A 63 3.43 -2.25 -9.55
N PHE A 64 3.11 -0.98 -9.35
CA PHE A 64 2.11 -0.26 -10.15
C PHE A 64 2.51 -0.20 -11.63
N CYS A 65 3.75 0.19 -11.93
CA CYS A 65 4.30 0.22 -13.28
C CYS A 65 4.24 -1.17 -13.94
N TYR A 66 4.58 -2.24 -13.22
CA TYR A 66 4.45 -3.61 -13.73
C TYR A 66 2.99 -3.97 -14.07
N GLN A 67 2.04 -3.63 -13.20
CA GLN A 67 0.62 -3.90 -13.45
C GLN A 67 0.05 -3.08 -14.63
N VAL A 68 0.52 -1.84 -14.82
CA VAL A 68 0.05 -0.96 -15.90
C VAL A 68 0.73 -1.28 -17.23
N PHE A 69 2.06 -1.28 -17.28
CA PHE A 69 2.81 -1.40 -18.54
C PHE A 69 2.90 -2.85 -19.02
N TYR A 70 3.16 -3.80 -18.12
CA TYR A 70 3.36 -5.19 -18.51
C TYR A 70 2.04 -5.97 -18.55
N LYS A 71 1.21 -5.86 -17.51
CA LYS A 71 -0.08 -6.56 -17.43
C LYS A 71 -1.23 -5.83 -18.13
N LYS A 72 -1.00 -4.60 -18.64
CA LYS A 72 -1.99 -3.77 -19.36
C LYS A 72 -3.34 -3.63 -18.62
N LEU A 73 -3.29 -3.59 -17.30
CA LEU A 73 -4.49 -3.46 -16.47
C LEU A 73 -4.97 -2.01 -16.44
N ARG A 74 -6.28 -1.80 -16.28
CA ARG A 74 -6.83 -0.46 -16.05
C ARG A 74 -6.17 0.15 -14.81
N VAL A 75 -5.82 1.43 -14.87
CA VAL A 75 -5.14 2.18 -13.80
C VAL A 75 -5.79 1.94 -12.43
N LYS A 76 -7.12 2.00 -12.33
CA LYS A 76 -7.85 1.72 -11.09
C LYS A 76 -7.54 0.33 -10.51
N LEU A 77 -7.53 -0.71 -11.36
CA LEU A 77 -7.26 -2.08 -10.94
C LEU A 77 -5.78 -2.27 -10.58
N ALA A 78 -4.88 -1.61 -11.30
CA ALA A 78 -3.45 -1.63 -11.01
C ALA A 78 -3.15 -1.00 -9.64
N ILE A 79 -3.82 0.10 -9.28
CA ILE A 79 -3.73 0.71 -7.94
C ILE A 79 -4.17 -0.28 -6.86
N TYR A 80 -5.32 -0.94 -7.03
CA TYR A 80 -5.79 -1.92 -6.05
C TYR A 80 -4.84 -3.11 -5.91
N LYS A 81 -4.27 -3.60 -7.01
CA LYS A 81 -3.25 -4.66 -6.96
C LYS A 81 -1.96 -4.21 -6.27
N ALA A 82 -1.48 -3.00 -6.57
CA ALA A 82 -0.30 -2.45 -5.92
C ALA A 82 -0.52 -2.28 -4.40
N LEU A 83 -1.70 -1.79 -3.99
CA LEU A 83 -2.09 -1.69 -2.58
C LEU A 83 -2.21 -3.08 -1.91
N ALA A 84 -2.82 -4.05 -2.58
CA ALA A 84 -2.95 -5.41 -2.06
C ALA A 84 -1.57 -6.09 -1.88
N SER A 85 -0.60 -5.80 -2.74
CA SER A 85 0.76 -6.35 -2.64
C SER A 85 1.46 -6.00 -1.33
N TYR A 86 1.09 -4.90 -0.67
CA TYR A 86 1.63 -4.57 0.65
C TYR A 86 1.18 -5.55 1.73
N LYS A 87 -0.09 -5.98 1.69
CA LYS A 87 -0.60 -6.98 2.63
C LYS A 87 0.11 -8.32 2.42
N GLU A 88 0.29 -8.72 1.16
CA GLU A 88 0.98 -9.96 0.80
C GLU A 88 2.44 -9.91 1.27
N ALA A 89 3.15 -8.80 1.04
CA ALA A 89 4.49 -8.58 1.55
C ALA A 89 4.59 -8.76 3.07
N VAL A 90 3.69 -8.11 3.83
CA VAL A 90 3.65 -8.23 5.30
C VAL A 90 3.32 -9.65 5.76
N SER A 91 2.45 -10.37 5.03
CA SER A 91 2.14 -11.77 5.36
C SER A 91 3.32 -12.73 5.19
N HIS A 92 4.31 -12.38 4.33
CA HIS A 92 5.56 -13.12 4.23
C HIS A 92 6.54 -12.83 5.38
N PHE A 93 6.29 -11.79 6.19
CA PHE A 93 7.09 -11.45 7.38
C PHE A 93 6.47 -11.96 8.69
N SER A 94 5.24 -12.48 8.71
CA SER A 94 4.69 -13.16 9.88
C SER A 94 5.21 -14.61 9.92
N TRP A 95 6.23 -14.86 10.74
CA TRP A 95 6.72 -16.19 11.10
C TRP A 95 5.90 -16.77 12.25
#